data_AF-A0A511NLC8-F1
#
_entry.id   AF-A0A511NLC8-F1
#
_cell.length_a   1.000
_cell.length_b   1.000
_cell.length_c   1.000
_cell.angle_alpha   90.00
_cell.angle_beta   90.00
_cell.angle_gamma   90.00
#
_symmetry.space_group_name_H-M   'P 1'
#
loop_
_entity.id
_entity.type
_entity.pdbx_description
1 polymer ?
#
loop_
_entity_poly.entity_id
_entity_poly.type
_entity_poly.pdbx_seq_one_letter_code
_entity_poly.pdbx_strand_id
1 'polypeptide(L)'
;MQNLSRFIEEYDHSDDSLHNEFELEISTEQILTHLDNFILYDDDYPNEIYDSYRLTLQQIEKLKPFLKENTSLIAGFVKYSYFLTCYADSSK
;
A
#
# COMPACT_ATOMS: atom_id res chain seq x y z
N MET A 1 -6.50 10.07 -16.79
CA MET A 1 -6.10 9.57 -15.46
C MET A 1 -5.53 8.19 -15.69
N GLN A 2 -4.30 7.94 -15.23
CA GLN A 2 -3.76 6.58 -15.23
C GLN A 2 -4.56 5.74 -14.25
N ASN A 3 -4.94 4.53 -14.64
CA ASN A 3 -5.40 3.54 -13.67
C ASN A 3 -4.15 3.06 -12.93
N LEU A 4 -4.17 3.15 -11.61
CA LEU A 4 -3.12 2.62 -10.75
C LEU A 4 -3.74 1.54 -9.87
N SER A 5 -3.09 0.39 -9.81
CA SER A 5 -3.45 -0.68 -8.87
C SER A 5 -2.63 -0.49 -7.60
N ARG A 6 -3.27 -0.57 -6.42
CA ARG A 6 -2.61 -0.31 -5.13
C ARG A 6 -2.59 -1.55 -4.28
N PHE A 7 -1.47 -1.76 -3.61
CA PHE A 7 -1.25 -2.95 -2.80
C PHE A 7 -0.65 -2.58 -1.46
N ILE A 8 -1.00 -3.35 -0.43
CA ILE A 8 -0.14 -3.53 0.73
C ILE A 8 0.75 -4.71 0.40
N GLU A 9 2.05 -4.50 0.34
CA GLU A 9 3.04 -5.56 0.14
C GLU A 9 3.66 -5.94 1.47
N GLU A 10 3.85 -7.24 1.68
CA GLU A 10 4.41 -7.84 2.88
C GLU A 10 5.76 -8.47 2.55
N TYR A 11 6.83 -8.02 3.19
CA TYR A 11 8.20 -8.49 2.98
C TYR A 11 8.76 -9.19 4.22
N ASP A 12 9.41 -10.34 4.04
CA ASP A 12 10.04 -11.09 5.14
C ASP A 12 11.33 -10.41 5.60
N HIS A 13 11.47 -10.15 6.90
CA HIS A 13 12.67 -9.50 7.46
C HIS A 13 13.96 -10.32 7.32
N SER A 14 13.86 -11.62 7.05
CA SER A 14 15.04 -12.50 6.99
C SER A 14 15.82 -12.37 5.69
N ASP A 15 15.13 -12.10 4.59
CA ASP A 15 15.72 -12.08 3.24
C ASP A 15 15.20 -10.95 2.34
N ASP A 16 14.36 -10.06 2.88
CA ASP A 16 13.70 -8.96 2.16
C ASP A 16 12.89 -9.45 0.95
N SER A 17 12.46 -10.72 0.94
CA SER A 17 11.64 -11.27 -0.13
C SER A 17 10.18 -10.86 0.02
N LEU A 18 9.51 -10.61 -1.12
CA LEU A 18 8.07 -10.37 -1.16
C LEU A 18 7.35 -11.66 -0.78
N HIS A 19 6.66 -11.64 0.35
CA HIS A 19 5.93 -12.78 0.89
C HIS A 19 4.47 -12.77 0.46
N ASN A 20 3.82 -11.60 0.43
CA ASN A 20 2.42 -11.50 0.04
C ASN A 20 2.06 -10.09 -0.46
N GLU A 21 0.96 -9.99 -1.20
CA GLU A 21 0.41 -8.74 -1.72
C GLU A 21 -1.10 -8.70 -1.46
N PHE A 22 -1.59 -7.56 -0.99
CA PHE A 22 -3.00 -7.35 -0.67
C PHE A 22 -3.54 -6.17 -1.47
N GLU A 23 -4.35 -6.45 -2.49
CA GLU A 23 -4.93 -5.43 -3.36
C GLU A 23 -5.93 -4.54 -2.60
N LEU A 24 -5.85 -3.24 -2.85
CA LEU A 24 -6.71 -2.22 -2.26
C LEU A 24 -7.63 -1.58 -3.31
N GLU A 25 -8.92 -1.52 -3.00
CA GLU A 25 -9.93 -0.74 -3.73
C GLU A 25 -10.01 0.68 -3.15
N ILE A 26 -8.96 1.47 -3.36
CA ILE A 26 -8.82 2.84 -2.83
C ILE A 26 -8.26 3.80 -3.89
N SER A 27 -8.65 5.08 -3.84
CA SER A 27 -8.06 6.13 -4.67
C SER A 27 -6.85 6.80 -4.00
N THR A 28 -6.02 7.50 -4.78
CA THR A 28 -4.89 8.28 -4.25
C THR A 28 -5.34 9.38 -3.28
N GLU A 29 -6.48 10.04 -3.56
CA GLU A 29 -7.08 11.03 -2.67
C GLU A 29 -7.51 10.41 -1.33
N GLN A 30 -8.11 9.21 -1.37
CA GLN A 30 -8.50 8.48 -0.17
C GLN A 30 -7.27 8.05 0.64
N ILE A 31 -6.19 7.60 -0.01
CA ILE A 31 -4.91 7.31 0.66
C ILE A 31 -4.43 8.54 1.44
N LEU A 32 -4.33 9.69 0.77
CA LEU A 32 -3.87 10.95 1.37
C LEU A 32 -4.78 11.45 2.50
N THR A 33 -6.08 11.17 2.40
CA THR A 33 -7.06 11.59 3.42
C THR A 33 -7.06 10.66 4.64
N HIS A 34 -6.93 9.36 4.44
CA HIS A 34 -7.03 8.37 5.53
C HIS A 34 -5.70 8.15 6.24
N LEU A 35 -4.57 8.22 5.54
CA LEU A 35 -3.26 8.05 6.13
C LEU A 35 -2.74 9.38 6.70
N ASP A 36 -3.12 9.70 7.94
CA ASP A 36 -2.54 10.84 8.67
C ASP A 36 -1.00 10.80 8.60
N ASN A 37 -0.39 11.94 8.27
CA ASN A 37 1.05 12.11 8.07
C ASN A 37 1.66 11.32 6.89
N PHE A 38 0.86 10.96 5.87
CA PHE A 38 1.40 10.45 4.62
C PHE A 38 2.01 11.61 3.81
N ILE A 39 3.33 11.66 3.80
CA ILE A 39 4.12 12.67 3.09
C ILE A 39 4.63 12.00 1.82
N LEU A 40 4.24 12.55 0.67
CA LEU A 40 4.76 12.12 -0.62
C LEU A 40 6.24 12.48 -0.73
N TYR A 41 7.02 11.61 -1.36
CA TYR A 41 8.36 11.94 -1.83
C TYR A 41 8.29 12.96 -2.96
N ASP A 42 9.42 13.64 -3.22
CA ASP A 42 9.48 14.79 -4.13
C ASP A 42 9.05 14.47 -5.57
N ASP A 43 9.24 13.22 -6.00
CA ASP A 43 8.90 12.75 -7.35
C ASP A 43 7.46 12.21 -7.47
N ASP A 44 6.72 12.14 -6.36
CA ASP A 44 5.33 11.68 -6.32
C ASP A 44 4.34 12.84 -6.34
N TYR A 45 3.19 12.59 -6.96
CA TYR A 45 2.11 13.55 -7.11
C TYR A 45 0.84 13.06 -6.43
N PRO A 46 -0.05 13.96 -5.95
CA PRO A 46 -1.30 13.56 -5.29
C PRO A 46 -2.25 12.67 -6.12
N ASN A 47 -2.04 12.62 -7.43
CA ASN A 47 -2.76 11.76 -8.36
C ASN A 47 -1.94 10.56 -8.86
N GLU A 48 -0.63 10.54 -8.59
CA GLU A 48 0.32 9.55 -9.11
C GLU A 48 1.39 9.26 -8.03
N ILE A 49 1.16 8.22 -7.23
CA ILE A 49 2.16 7.68 -6.30
C ILE A 49 2.88 6.58 -7.05
N TYR A 50 4.19 6.68 -7.23
CA TYR A 50 5.04 5.70 -7.90
C TYR A 50 5.98 5.00 -6.93
N ASP A 51 6.37 5.68 -5.84
CA ASP A 51 7.25 5.09 -4.84
C ASP A 51 6.52 4.16 -3.85
N SER A 52 7.29 3.29 -3.21
CA SER A 52 6.82 2.43 -2.12
C SER A 52 6.99 3.11 -0.77
N TYR A 53 5.93 3.10 0.05
CA TYR A 53 5.91 3.77 1.35
C TYR A 53 5.76 2.78 2.48
N ARG A 54 6.71 2.79 3.42
CA ARG A 54 6.63 1.91 4.59
C ARG A 54 5.42 2.27 5.45
N LEU A 55 4.62 1.27 5.79
CA LEU A 55 3.41 1.43 6.60
C LEU A 55 3.67 1.09 8.06
N THR A 56 3.07 1.91 8.93
CA THR A 56 2.92 1.60 10.35
C THR A 56 1.69 0.73 10.61
N LEU A 57 1.62 0.10 11.78
CA LEU A 57 0.43 -0.65 12.21
C LEU A 57 -0.85 0.20 12.11
N GLN A 58 -0.81 1.44 12.59
CA GLN A 58 -1.97 2.33 12.56
C GLN A 58 -2.43 2.61 11.13
N GLN A 59 -1.50 2.79 10.19
CA GLN A 59 -1.84 3.02 8.78
C GLN A 59 -2.43 1.75 8.15
N ILE A 60 -1.90 0.56 8.45
CA ILE A 60 -2.49 -0.70 7.98
C ILE A 60 -3.93 -0.85 8.48
N GLU A 61 -4.21 -0.63 9.76
CA GLU A 61 -5.57 -0.73 10.29
C GLU A 61 -6.56 0.21 9.58
N LYS A 62 -6.09 1.38 9.15
CA LYS A 62 -6.90 2.32 8.36
C LYS A 62 -7.11 1.89 6.90
N LEU A 63 -6.20 1.09 6.34
CA LEU A 63 -6.30 0.57 4.97
C LEU A 63 -7.13 -0.72 4.88
N LYS A 64 -7.24 -1.50 5.96
CA LYS A 64 -8.02 -2.75 5.98
C LYS A 64 -9.44 -2.64 5.40
N PRO A 65 -10.22 -1.55 5.65
CA PRO A 65 -11.55 -1.42 5.08
C PRO A 65 -11.58 -1.33 3.55
N PHE A 66 -10.45 -1.05 2.91
CA PHE A 66 -10.31 -0.94 1.46
C PHE A 66 -9.71 -2.19 0.82
N LEU A 67 -9.46 -3.26 1.59
CA LEU A 67 -9.02 -4.53 1.02
C LEU A 67 -10.10 -5.08 0.09
N LYS A 68 -9.69 -5.58 -1.08
CA LYS A 68 -10.58 -6.22 -2.04
C LYS A 68 -11.32 -7.41 -1.40
N GLU A 69 -12.56 -7.64 -1.83
CA GLU A 69 -13.43 -8.67 -1.24
C GLU A 69 -12.73 -10.01 -1.04
N ASN A 70 -12.99 -10.67 0.09
CA ASN A 70 -12.40 -11.95 0.52
C ASN A 70 -10.90 -11.92 0.86
N THR A 71 -10.28 -10.73 0.93
CA THR A 71 -8.91 -10.57 1.41
C THR A 71 -8.90 -10.31 2.91
N SER A 72 -8.05 -11.03 3.66
CA SER A 72 -7.85 -10.79 5.09
C SER A 72 -6.36 -10.57 5.38
N LEU A 73 -6.03 -9.41 5.93
CA LEU A 73 -4.67 -9.07 6.38
C LEU A 73 -4.62 -9.07 7.91
N ILE A 74 -3.80 -9.96 8.46
CA ILE A 74 -3.43 -9.98 9.88
C ILE A 74 -1.94 -9.63 9.96
N ALA A 75 -1.63 -8.35 10.23
CA ALA A 75 -0.27 -7.86 10.16
C ALA A 75 0.63 -8.42 11.28
N GLY A 76 1.70 -9.12 10.89
CA GLY A 76 2.70 -9.74 11.76
C GLY A 76 4.04 -9.00 11.75
N PHE A 77 4.08 -7.77 12.29
CA PHE A 77 5.24 -6.86 12.27
C PHE A 77 6.53 -7.39 12.92
N VAL A 78 6.48 -8.51 13.67
CA VAL A 78 7.69 -9.19 14.16
C VAL A 78 8.46 -9.82 13.00
N LYS A 79 7.73 -10.44 12.06
CA LYS A 79 8.30 -11.21 10.96
C LYS A 79 8.38 -10.39 9.67
N TYR A 80 7.46 -9.45 9.49
CA TYR A 80 7.29 -8.77 8.21
C TYR A 80 7.34 -7.25 8.32
N SER A 81 7.81 -6.62 7.24
CA SER A 81 7.60 -5.20 6.96
C SER A 81 6.51 -5.03 5.90
N TYR A 82 5.80 -3.91 5.97
CA TYR A 82 4.66 -3.63 5.10
C TYR A 82 4.86 -2.33 4.35
N PHE A 83 4.51 -2.31 3.08
CA PHE A 83 4.65 -1.15 2.21
C PHE A 83 3.36 -0.91 1.43
N LEU A 84 2.98 0.35 1.24
CA LEU A 84 2.01 0.75 0.23
C LEU A 84 2.77 0.95 -1.08
N THR A 85 2.39 0.17 -2.09
CA THR A 85 2.98 0.25 -3.43
C THR A 85 1.88 0.46 -4.46
N CYS A 86 2.16 1.28 -5.46
CA CYS A 86 1.24 1.58 -6.55
C CYS A 86 1.88 1.18 -7.87
N TYR A 87 1.17 0.39 -8.65
CA TYR A 87 1.59 -0.01 -9.98
C TYR A 87 0.77 0.72 -11.02
N ALA A 88 1.43 1.30 -12.02
CA ALA A 88 0.74 1.68 -13.24
C ALA A 88 0.08 0.44 -13.82
N ASP A 89 -1.24 0.51 -14.00
CA ASP A 89 -2.00 -0.60 -14.52
C ASP A 89 -1.48 -0.87 -15.94
N SER A 90 -0.74 -1.96 -16.10
CA SER A 90 -0.06 -2.29 -17.36
C SER A 90 -1.02 -2.82 -18.44
N SER A 91 -2.32 -2.65 -18.20
CA SER A 91 -3.45 -2.91 -19.08
C SER A 91 -3.24 -2.29 -20.46
N LYS A 92 -2.68 -3.08 -21.37
CA LYS A 92 -2.90 -2.98 -22.81
C LYS A 92 -4.28 -3.52 -23.18
#